data_AF-A0A075HY85-F1
#
_entry.id   AF-A0A075HY85-F1
#
_cell.length_a   1.000
_cell.length_b   1.000
_cell.length_c   1.000
_cell.angle_alpha   90.00
_cell.angle_beta   90.00
_cell.angle_gamma   90.00
#
_symmetry.space_group_name_H-M   'P 1'
#
loop_
_entity.id
_entity.type
_entity.pdbx_description
1 polymer ?
#
loop_
_entity_poly.entity_id
_entity_poly.type
_entity_poly.pdbx_seq_one_letter_code
_entity_poly.pdbx_strand_id
1 'polypeptide(L)' 'MDVGCGTGLFAYGLSKLGPKQVLGIDFSKNAIEIAKKPIKIIICNIKF' A
#
# COMPACT_ATOMS: atom_id res chain seq x y z
N MET A 1 -5.55 -2.05 7.06
CA MET A 1 -5.77 -0.88 6.19
C MET A 1 -4.78 0.19 6.63
N ASP A 2 -4.02 0.76 5.69
CA ASP A 2 -2.92 1.70 5.92
C ASP A 2 -3.17 2.97 5.08
N VAL A 3 -3.44 4.10 5.74
CA VAL A 3 -3.85 5.37 5.10
C VAL A 3 -2.70 6.36 5.17
N GLY A 4 -2.34 6.98 4.04
CA GLY A 4 -1.08 7.70 3.90
C GLY A 4 0.10 6.73 3.83
N CYS A 5 -0.05 5.61 3.13
CA CYS A 5 0.91 4.50 3.18
C CYS A 5 2.27 4.82 2.52
N GLY A 6 2.38 5.96 1.84
CA GLY A 6 3.56 6.35 1.09
C GLY A 6 3.98 5.27 0.10
N THR A 7 5.25 4.87 0.16
CA THR A 7 5.83 3.82 -0.69
C THR A 7 5.48 2.39 -0.23
N GLY A 8 4.61 2.24 0.78
CA GLY A 8 4.05 0.95 1.18
C GLY A 8 4.91 0.12 2.13
N LEU A 9 5.93 0.70 2.80
CA LEU A 9 6.82 -0.04 3.70
C LEU A 9 6.07 -0.70 4.88
N PHE A 10 5.14 0.04 5.50
CA PHE A 10 4.36 -0.48 6.62
C PHE A 10 3.34 -1.53 6.16
N ALA A 11 2.55 -1.23 5.13
CA ALA A 11 1.69 -2.21 4.46
C ALA A 11 2.43 -3.49 4.04
N TYR A 12 3.69 -3.37 3.60
CA TYR A 12 4.54 -4.50 3.27
C TYR A 12 4.91 -5.34 4.49
N GLY A 13 5.36 -4.72 5.57
CA GLY A 13 5.60 -5.41 6.84
C GLY A 13 4.37 -6.20 7.29
N LEU A 14 3.20 -5.56 7.26
CA LEU A 14 1.93 -6.20 7.60
C LEU A 14 1.62 -7.41 6.71
N SER A 15 1.87 -7.32 5.40
CA SER A 15 1.57 -8.41 4.45
C SER A 15 2.28 -9.74 4.79
N LYS A 16 3.39 -9.69 5.54
CA LYS A 16 4.15 -10.87 5.96
C LYS A 16 3.66 -11.51 7.26
N LEU A 17 2.78 -10.84 8.01
CA LEU A 17 2.35 -11.27 9.36
C LEU A 17 1.12 -12.20 9.34
N GLY A 18 0.76 -12.74 8.16
CA GLY A 18 -0.40 -13.60 7.98
C GLY A 18 -1.76 -12.97 7.63
N PRO A 19 -1.92 -11.65 7.37
CA PRO A 19 -3.21 -11.15 6.89
C PRO A 19 -3.48 -11.68 5.48
N LYS A 20 -4.74 -11.97 5.18
CA LYS A 20 -5.17 -12.39 3.83
C LYS A 20 -4.98 -11.29 2.78
N GLN A 21 -5.10 -10.03 3.20
CA GLN A 21 -5.01 -8.86 2.35
C GLN A 21 -4.59 -7.63 3.17
N VAL A 22 -3.78 -6.77 2.55
CA VAL A 22 -3.46 -5.44 3.07
C VAL A 22 -3.85 -4.40 2.01
N LEU A 23 -4.62 -3.39 2.43
CA LEU A 23 -4.99 -2.24 1.61
C LEU A 23 -4.16 -1.03 2.07
N GLY A 24 -3.32 -0.52 1.17
CA GLY A 24 -2.59 0.74 1.30
C GLY A 24 -3.27 1.83 0.47
N ILE A 25 -3.39 3.02 1.04
CA ILE A 25 -4.05 4.15 0.38
C ILE A 25 -3.18 5.39 0.51
N ASP A 26 -2.92 6.08 -0.61
CA ASP A 26 -2.15 7.32 -0.62
C ASP A 26 -2.69 8.31 -1.68
N PHE A 27 -2.48 9.61 -1.45
CA PHE A 27 -2.84 10.64 -2.43
C PHE A 27 -1.76 10.79 -3.52
N SER A 28 -0.51 10.50 -3.20
CA SER A 28 0.62 10.62 -4.11
C SER A 28 0.67 9.46 -5.10
N LYS A 29 0.42 9.75 -6.38
CA LYS A 29 0.56 8.76 -7.46
C LYS A 29 1.97 8.17 -7.53
N ASN A 30 3.00 8.99 -7.34
CA ASN A 30 4.39 8.54 -7.37
C ASN A 30 4.67 7.53 -6.25
N ALA A 31 4.17 7.80 -5.04
CA ALA A 31 4.31 6.88 -3.92
C ALA A 31 3.64 5.51 -4.22
N ILE A 32 2.45 5.55 -4.84
CA ILE A 32 1.72 4.35 -5.25
C ILE A 32 2.44 3.55 -6.34
N GLU A 33 3.02 4.21 -7.35
CA GLU A 33 3.80 3.53 -8.38
C GLU A 33 5.00 2.79 -7.78
N ILE A 34 5.68 3.41 -6.81
CA ILE A 34 6.78 2.78 -6.08
C ILE A 34 6.27 1.58 -5.26
N ALA A 35 5.10 1.72 -4.63
CA ALA A 35 4.53 0.74 -3.72
C ALA A 35 3.90 -0.48 -4.43
N LYS A 36 3.51 -0.36 -5.71
CA LYS A 36 2.89 -1.42 -6.54
C LYS A 36 3.82 -2.54 -7.02
N LYS A 37 5.08 -2.58 -6.55
CA LYS A 37 6.02 -3.69 -6.82
C LYS A 37 5.46 -5.04 -6.35
N PRO A 38 5.89 -6.19 -6.92
CA PRO A 38 5.10 -7.43 -6.95
C PRO A 38 4.95 -8.07 -5.57
N ILE A 39 3.93 -7.66 -4.83
CA ILE A 39 3.60 -8.15 -3.50
C ILE A 39 2.07 -8.20 -3.39
N LYS A 40 1.53 -9.10 -2.54
CA LYS A 40 0.10 -9.21 -2.20
C LYS A 40 -0.41 -8.00 -1.38
N ILE A 41 -0.27 -6.79 -1.91
CA ILE A 41 -0.80 -5.56 -1.32
C ILE A 41 -1.67 -4.89 -2.38
N ILE A 42 -2.88 -4.51 -1.99
CA ILE A 42 -3.72 -3.67 -2.82
C ILE A 42 -3.37 -2.22 -2.50
N ILE A 43 -2.94 -1.45 -3.50
CA ILE A 43 -2.61 -0.05 -3.31
C ILE A 43 -3.45 0.84 -4.23
N CYS A 44 -4.17 1.77 -3.61
CA CYS A 44 -5.16 2.62 -4.26
C CYS A 44 -4.80 4.10 -4.12
N ASN A 45 -5.08 4.87 -5.18
CA ASN A 45 -4.98 6.32 -5.17
C ASN A 45 -6.36 6.91 -4.88
N ILE A 46 -6.46 7.81 -3.90
CA ILE A 46 -7.67 8.62 -3.74
C ILE A 46 -7.46 9.95 -4.44
N LYS A 47 -8.47 10.40 -5.17
CA LYS A 47 -8.60 11.77 -5.66
C LYS A 47 -9.82 12.37 -4.97
N PHE A 48 -9.66 13.56 -4.40
CA PHE A 48 -10.77 14.38 -3.93
C PHE A 48 -11.19 15.34 -5.04
#